data_AF-A0A3P7KXI6-F1
#
_entry.id   AF-A0A3P7KXI6-F1
#
_cell.length_a   1.000
_cell.length_b   1.000
_cell.length_c   1.000
_cell.angle_alpha   90.00
_cell.angle_beta   90.00
_cell.angle_gamma   90.00
#
_symmetry.space_group_name_H-M   'P 1'
#
loop_
_entity.id
_entity.type
_entity.pdbx_description
1 polymer ?
#
loop_
_entity_poly.entity_id
_entity_poly.type
_entity_poly.pdbx_seq_one_letter_code
_entity_poly.pdbx_strand_id
1 'polypeptide(L)'
;MYADDLLEELRYALSKIGVTVQSVFSDIRIISGDWEGRYAWISVNYLAKRLRDKTDQTPTPVLETVGALDLGGASTQISFALKPGTVDANLSEYKSQVSSLQLFGETYHLYSSSFLCYGSEASRMRYLATLIENVTDPQSEIISSPCHLRGYEFNLTTEKLFLHSCVDSQLAMITFKRSIKKPKGLPKRLKVIGSGDPEECRRLVSSLFDFTTCEYSSCSFNGVYQPPIRGNFYAFAAFQHQMSFIEFQFPGINLTRSQTQKAVDEYCRMNWQEVRLP
;
A
#
# COMPACT_ATOMS: atom_id res chain seq x y z
N MET A 1 18.93 -14.74 -2.18
CA MET A 1 19.51 -15.80 -1.34
C MET A 1 19.50 -15.34 0.11
N TYR A 2 18.31 -15.06 0.66
CA TYR A 2 18.14 -14.48 2.01
C TYR A 2 16.79 -14.85 2.65
N ALA A 3 15.75 -15.07 1.84
CA ALA A 3 14.41 -15.39 2.37
C ALA A 3 14.31 -16.84 2.88
N ASP A 4 14.87 -17.82 2.15
CA ASP A 4 14.80 -19.23 2.55
C ASP A 4 15.62 -19.48 3.81
N ASP A 5 16.86 -18.99 3.88
CA ASP A 5 17.72 -19.10 5.07
C ASP A 5 17.05 -18.46 6.31
N LEU A 6 16.45 -17.26 6.16
CA LEU A 6 15.72 -16.62 7.25
C LEU A 6 14.50 -17.45 7.69
N LEU A 7 13.75 -18.02 6.74
CA LEU A 7 12.61 -18.88 7.06
C LEU A 7 13.06 -20.17 7.74
N GLU A 8 14.17 -20.76 7.33
CA GLU A 8 14.76 -21.94 7.98
C GLU A 8 15.16 -21.65 9.42
N GLU A 9 15.84 -20.52 9.66
CA GLU A 9 16.20 -20.07 11.00
C GLU A 9 14.96 -19.80 11.87
N LEU A 10 13.94 -19.12 11.33
CA LEU A 10 12.69 -18.88 12.06
C LEU A 10 11.97 -20.18 12.40
N ARG A 11 11.92 -21.12 11.45
CA ARG A 11 11.33 -22.46 11.64
C ARG A 11 12.05 -23.25 12.72
N TYR A 12 13.38 -23.20 12.72
CA TYR A 12 14.20 -23.82 13.75
C TYR A 12 13.96 -23.16 15.11
N ALA A 13 14.17 -21.85 15.22
CA ALA A 13 14.11 -21.13 16.49
C ALA A 13 12.72 -21.16 17.14
N LEU A 14 11.65 -20.93 16.37
CA LEU A 14 10.28 -20.94 16.90
C LEU A 14 9.88 -22.33 17.42
N SER A 15 10.35 -23.41 16.79
CA SER A 15 10.10 -24.77 17.31
C SER A 15 10.74 -25.07 18.67
N LYS A 16 11.67 -24.22 19.14
CA LYS A 16 12.46 -24.42 20.38
C LYS A 16 12.02 -23.55 21.56
N ILE A 17 11.24 -22.50 21.34
CA ILE A 17 10.93 -21.50 22.38
C ILE A 17 9.56 -21.70 23.07
N GLY A 18 8.97 -22.90 22.98
CA GLY A 18 7.72 -23.24 23.67
C GLY A 18 6.45 -22.65 23.06
N VAL A 19 6.51 -22.12 21.83
CA VAL A 19 5.32 -21.73 21.07
C VAL A 19 4.65 -22.94 20.42
N THR A 20 3.33 -22.93 20.32
CA THR A 20 2.58 -23.98 19.63
C THR A 20 2.76 -23.84 18.12
N VAL A 21 3.56 -24.73 17.52
CA VAL A 21 3.70 -24.89 16.07
C VAL A 21 3.17 -26.28 15.71
N GLN A 22 2.05 -26.35 14.99
CA GLN A 22 1.45 -27.64 14.60
C GLN A 22 2.14 -28.19 13.36
N SER A 23 2.43 -27.32 12.39
CA SER A 23 3.18 -27.67 11.21
C SER A 23 4.09 -26.52 10.79
N VAL A 24 5.39 -26.73 10.97
CA VAL A 24 6.45 -25.74 10.79
C VAL A 24 6.39 -25.06 9.42
N PHE A 25 6.10 -25.81 8.36
CA PHE A 25 6.06 -25.27 6.99
C PHE A 25 4.73 -24.59 6.63
N SER A 26 3.62 -24.94 7.30
CA SER A 26 2.34 -24.27 7.07
C SER A 26 2.18 -23.01 7.93
N ASP A 27 2.69 -23.06 9.16
CA ASP A 27 2.47 -22.04 10.17
C ASP A 27 3.51 -20.91 10.06
N ILE A 28 4.71 -21.24 9.57
CA ILE A 28 5.82 -20.29 9.36
C ILE A 28 6.13 -20.21 7.86
N ARG A 29 5.47 -19.26 7.20
CA ARG A 29 5.56 -19.05 5.75
C ARG A 29 5.34 -17.59 5.39
N ILE A 30 5.77 -17.22 4.19
CA ILE A 30 5.36 -15.97 3.55
C ILE A 30 3.92 -16.15 3.09
N ILE A 31 3.02 -15.28 3.53
CA ILE A 31 1.64 -15.23 3.03
C ILE A 31 1.62 -14.52 1.67
N SER A 32 0.71 -14.93 0.78
CA SER A 32 0.49 -14.17 -0.45
C SER A 32 -0.29 -12.89 -0.13
N GLY A 33 -0.04 -11.84 -0.92
CA GLY A 33 -0.68 -10.54 -0.68
C GLY A 33 -2.20 -10.55 -0.80
N ASP A 34 -2.77 -11.45 -1.63
CA ASP A 34 -4.23 -11.60 -1.69
C ASP A 34 -4.80 -12.15 -0.37
N TRP A 35 -4.10 -13.08 0.28
CA TRP A 35 -4.48 -13.61 1.59
C TRP A 35 -4.25 -12.61 2.72
N GLU A 36 -3.19 -11.81 2.66
CA GLU A 36 -2.97 -10.69 3.59
C GLU A 36 -4.20 -9.76 3.62
N GLY A 37 -4.68 -9.32 2.45
CA GLY A 37 -5.91 -8.52 2.35
C GLY A 37 -7.17 -9.24 2.86
N ARG A 38 -7.32 -10.55 2.56
CA ARG A 38 -8.46 -11.35 3.05
C ARG A 38 -8.47 -11.47 4.57
N TYR A 39 -7.31 -11.73 5.18
CA TYR A 39 -7.18 -11.81 6.63
C TYR A 39 -7.45 -10.46 7.30
N ALA A 40 -7.01 -9.36 6.70
CA ALA A 40 -7.39 -8.00 7.10
C ALA A 40 -8.91 -7.80 7.07
N TRP A 41 -9.58 -8.17 5.98
CA TRP A 41 -11.03 -8.08 5.85
C TRP A 41 -11.77 -8.91 6.91
N ILE A 42 -11.32 -10.15 7.14
CA ILE A 42 -11.87 -11.01 8.19
C ILE A 42 -11.73 -10.34 9.56
N SER A 43 -10.53 -9.83 9.87
CA SER A 43 -10.24 -9.21 11.17
C SER A 43 -11.13 -8.00 11.44
N VAL A 44 -11.24 -7.08 10.48
CA VAL A 44 -12.09 -5.89 10.61
C VAL A 44 -13.55 -6.27 10.79
N ASN A 45 -14.08 -7.19 9.99
CA ASN A 45 -15.50 -7.56 10.10
C ASN A 45 -15.78 -8.42 11.35
N TYR A 46 -14.82 -9.23 11.80
CA TYR A 46 -14.94 -9.96 13.07
C TYR A 46 -15.02 -9.00 14.25
N LEU A 47 -14.07 -8.06 14.35
CA LEU A 47 -14.02 -7.07 15.43
C LEU A 47 -15.23 -6.12 15.39
N ALA A 48 -15.71 -5.76 14.20
CA ALA A 48 -16.90 -4.96 14.01
C ALA A 48 -18.22 -5.73 14.21
N LYS A 49 -18.16 -7.03 14.56
CA LYS A 49 -19.31 -7.93 14.71
C LYS A 49 -20.22 -7.98 13.46
N ARG A 50 -19.61 -7.93 12.28
CA ARG A 50 -20.26 -8.00 10.96
C ARG A 50 -20.14 -9.38 10.31
N LEU A 51 -19.36 -10.27 10.90
CA LEU A 51 -19.37 -11.69 10.58
C LEU A 51 -20.33 -12.40 11.54
N ARG A 52 -21.17 -13.29 11.02
CA ARG A 52 -22.22 -14.01 11.75
C ARG A 52 -21.69 -14.67 13.05
N ASP A 53 -22.51 -14.66 14.10
CA ASP A 53 -22.40 -15.60 15.22
C ASP A 53 -23.52 -16.64 15.11
N LYS A 54 -23.27 -17.89 15.50
CA LYS A 54 -24.27 -18.97 15.45
C LYS A 54 -25.49 -18.71 16.35
N THR A 55 -25.38 -17.80 17.31
CA THR A 55 -26.43 -17.50 18.30
C THR A 55 -27.37 -16.36 17.89
N ASP A 56 -27.04 -15.56 16.87
CA ASP A 56 -27.86 -14.42 16.43
C ASP A 56 -28.71 -14.81 15.21
N GLN A 57 -30.04 -14.72 15.35
CA GLN A 57 -31.01 -15.24 14.38
C GLN A 57 -31.38 -14.27 13.26
N THR A 58 -30.87 -13.04 13.28
CA THR A 58 -31.11 -12.05 12.21
C THR A 58 -29.92 -12.00 11.25
N PRO A 59 -30.11 -12.19 9.93
CA PRO A 59 -29.02 -12.09 8.96
C PRO A 59 -28.44 -10.67 8.97
N THR A 60 -27.14 -10.53 9.20
CA THR A 60 -26.39 -9.36 8.71
C THR A 60 -26.25 -9.56 7.20
N PRO A 61 -26.96 -8.79 6.35
CA PRO A 61 -26.82 -8.92 4.91
C PRO A 61 -25.34 -8.73 4.51
N VAL A 62 -24.86 -9.41 3.47
CA VAL A 62 -23.49 -9.19 2.92
C VAL A 62 -23.22 -7.69 2.63
N LEU A 63 -24.28 -6.91 2.41
CA LEU A 63 -24.27 -5.46 2.25
C LEU A 63 -23.80 -4.68 3.50
N GLU A 64 -23.89 -5.29 4.67
CA GLU A 64 -23.47 -4.69 5.95
C GLU A 64 -22.02 -5.00 6.32
N THR A 65 -21.29 -5.81 5.55
CA THR A 65 -19.83 -5.94 5.74
C THR A 65 -19.09 -4.68 5.30
N VAL A 66 -17.91 -4.44 5.87
CA VAL A 66 -17.01 -3.34 5.51
C VAL A 66 -15.82 -3.86 4.73
N GLY A 67 -15.27 -3.02 3.85
CA GLY A 67 -13.99 -3.30 3.23
C GLY A 67 -12.79 -2.99 4.13
N ALA A 68 -11.63 -3.48 3.74
CA ALA A 68 -10.36 -3.25 4.40
C ALA A 68 -9.36 -2.62 3.42
N LEU A 69 -8.67 -1.57 3.87
CA LEU A 69 -7.54 -0.94 3.20
C LEU A 69 -6.33 -1.03 4.13
N ASP A 70 -5.30 -1.73 3.69
CA ASP A 70 -4.05 -1.90 4.43
C ASP A 70 -2.91 -1.21 3.67
N LEU A 71 -2.12 -0.41 4.37
CA LEU A 71 -0.91 0.21 3.83
C LEU A 71 0.28 -0.19 4.69
N GLY A 72 1.03 -1.17 4.19
CA GLY A 72 2.29 -1.59 4.76
C GLY A 72 3.48 -0.78 4.27
N GLY A 73 4.67 -1.27 4.59
CA GLY A 73 5.94 -0.69 4.09
C GLY A 73 6.20 -1.03 2.62
N ALA A 74 5.93 -2.27 2.20
CA ALA A 74 6.28 -2.78 0.88
C ALA A 74 5.10 -2.90 -0.09
N SER A 75 3.89 -3.16 0.41
CA SER A 75 2.66 -3.32 -0.37
C SER A 75 1.49 -2.56 0.26
N THR A 76 0.40 -2.47 -0.50
CA THR A 76 -0.92 -2.03 -0.01
C THR A 76 -1.98 -2.96 -0.54
N GLN A 77 -3.04 -3.17 0.23
CA GLN A 77 -4.09 -4.12 -0.05
C GLN A 77 -5.46 -3.44 0.01
N ILE A 78 -6.35 -3.92 -0.85
CA ILE A 78 -7.78 -3.60 -0.82
C ILE A 78 -8.57 -4.91 -0.84
N SER A 79 -9.53 -5.04 0.06
CA SER A 79 -10.39 -6.21 0.12
C SER A 79 -11.81 -5.86 0.52
N PHE A 80 -12.81 -6.41 -0.17
CA PHE A 80 -14.21 -6.21 0.14
C PHE A 80 -15.10 -7.30 -0.45
N ALA A 81 -16.27 -7.48 0.15
CA ALA A 81 -17.27 -8.41 -0.35
C ALA A 81 -17.96 -7.87 -1.62
N LEU A 82 -18.16 -8.73 -2.61
CA LEU A 82 -18.90 -8.43 -3.83
C LEU A 82 -20.41 -8.50 -3.57
N LYS A 83 -21.22 -7.83 -4.40
CA LYS A 83 -22.69 -7.89 -4.26
C LYS A 83 -23.14 -9.29 -4.72
N PRO A 84 -24.16 -9.89 -4.08
CA PRO A 84 -24.81 -11.08 -4.64
C PRO A 84 -25.23 -10.83 -6.10
N GLY A 85 -24.93 -11.78 -6.98
CA GLY A 85 -25.18 -11.64 -8.43
C GLY A 85 -24.07 -10.95 -9.24
N THR A 86 -23.03 -10.37 -8.61
CA THR A 86 -21.89 -9.80 -9.35
C THR A 86 -21.09 -10.89 -10.07
N VAL A 87 -20.87 -12.03 -9.41
CA VAL A 87 -19.99 -13.10 -9.92
C VAL A 87 -20.65 -13.92 -11.06
N ASP A 88 -21.95 -13.72 -11.31
CA ASP A 88 -22.72 -14.54 -12.26
C ASP A 88 -22.56 -14.15 -13.73
N ALA A 89 -21.84 -13.05 -14.05
CA ALA A 89 -21.83 -12.51 -15.42
C ALA A 89 -20.59 -12.85 -16.28
N ASN A 90 -19.40 -13.04 -15.72
CA ASN A 90 -18.20 -13.41 -16.52
C ASN A 90 -16.98 -13.77 -15.63
N LEU A 91 -16.73 -15.06 -15.40
CA LEU A 91 -15.57 -15.53 -14.61
C LEU A 91 -14.20 -15.10 -15.17
N SER A 92 -14.11 -14.74 -16.46
CA SER A 92 -12.84 -14.31 -17.07
C SER A 92 -12.34 -12.96 -16.56
N GLU A 93 -13.24 -12.09 -16.06
CA GLU A 93 -12.86 -10.78 -15.50
C GLU A 93 -12.27 -10.91 -14.08
N TYR A 94 -12.62 -11.98 -13.36
CA TYR A 94 -12.41 -12.03 -11.90
C TYR A 94 -11.04 -12.54 -11.43
N LYS A 95 -10.17 -13.02 -12.36
CA LYS A 95 -8.79 -13.49 -12.11
C LYS A 95 -8.64 -14.30 -10.79
N SER A 96 -7.45 -14.39 -10.21
CA SER A 96 -7.20 -14.94 -8.87
C SER A 96 -7.60 -13.98 -7.72
N GLN A 97 -8.16 -12.81 -8.04
CA GLN A 97 -8.47 -11.77 -7.07
C GLN A 97 -9.79 -11.99 -6.34
N VAL A 98 -10.72 -12.72 -6.95
CA VAL A 98 -11.99 -13.09 -6.30
C VAL A 98 -11.93 -14.52 -5.78
N SER A 99 -12.28 -14.71 -4.51
CA SER A 99 -12.46 -16.05 -3.94
C SER A 99 -13.67 -16.11 -3.02
N SER A 100 -14.24 -17.31 -2.90
CA SER A 100 -15.35 -17.60 -2.00
C SER A 100 -14.80 -18.10 -0.67
N LEU A 101 -15.17 -17.46 0.43
CA LEU A 101 -14.84 -17.90 1.79
C LEU A 101 -16.11 -18.32 2.52
N GLN A 102 -16.10 -19.50 3.11
CA GLN A 102 -17.18 -19.95 4.00
C GLN A 102 -16.80 -19.62 5.44
N LEU A 103 -17.51 -18.68 6.05
CA LEU A 103 -17.26 -18.19 7.40
C LEU A 103 -18.57 -18.21 8.18
N PHE A 104 -18.57 -18.84 9.35
CA PHE A 104 -19.71 -18.88 10.27
C PHE A 104 -21.04 -19.38 9.66
N GLY A 105 -20.96 -20.23 8.62
CA GLY A 105 -22.15 -20.77 7.93
C GLY A 105 -22.65 -19.92 6.76
N GLU A 106 -21.98 -18.80 6.46
CA GLU A 106 -22.25 -17.96 5.29
C GLU A 106 -21.11 -18.03 4.27
N THR A 107 -21.44 -17.85 2.99
CA THR A 107 -20.46 -17.76 1.90
C THR A 107 -20.28 -16.30 1.48
N TYR A 108 -19.05 -15.82 1.56
CA TYR A 108 -18.67 -14.47 1.15
C TYR A 108 -17.81 -14.53 -0.11
N HIS A 109 -18.25 -13.89 -1.18
CA HIS A 109 -17.43 -13.67 -2.38
C HIS A 109 -16.60 -12.41 -2.18
N LEU A 110 -15.30 -12.58 -1.97
CA LEU A 110 -14.38 -11.48 -1.65
C LEU A 110 -13.47 -11.17 -2.82
N TYR A 111 -13.47 -9.91 -3.24
CA TYR A 111 -12.38 -9.34 -4.01
C TYR A 111 -11.24 -8.98 -3.06
N SER A 112 -10.01 -9.35 -3.42
CA SER A 112 -8.78 -8.96 -2.74
C SER A 112 -7.68 -8.73 -3.77
N SER A 113 -6.99 -7.60 -3.64
CA SER A 113 -5.80 -7.29 -4.44
C SER A 113 -4.71 -6.72 -3.55
N SER A 114 -3.46 -7.06 -3.89
CA SER A 114 -2.26 -6.56 -3.25
C SER A 114 -1.34 -5.93 -4.29
N PHE A 115 -0.94 -4.69 -4.04
CA PHE A 115 -0.07 -3.92 -4.91
C PHE A 115 1.33 -3.88 -4.29
N LEU A 116 2.15 -4.89 -4.62
CA LEU A 116 3.55 -4.91 -4.23
C LEU A 116 4.30 -3.72 -4.85
N CYS A 117 5.25 -3.15 -4.11
CA CYS A 117 5.94 -1.90 -4.39
C CYS A 117 5.12 -0.61 -4.24
N TYR A 118 3.83 -0.71 -3.87
CA TYR A 118 2.97 0.43 -3.55
C TYR A 118 2.77 0.64 -2.05
N GLY A 119 3.53 -0.06 -1.21
CA GLY A 119 3.63 0.27 0.21
C GLY A 119 4.37 1.59 0.43
N SER A 120 4.21 2.18 1.62
CA SER A 120 4.71 3.50 1.97
C SER A 120 6.23 3.68 1.71
N GLU A 121 7.06 2.78 2.21
CA GLU A 121 8.52 2.85 2.05
C GLU A 121 8.96 2.49 0.62
N ALA A 122 8.35 1.46 0.02
CA ALA A 122 8.69 1.06 -1.34
C ALA A 122 8.34 2.16 -2.36
N SER A 123 7.20 2.83 -2.20
CA SER A 123 6.80 3.97 -3.01
C SER A 123 7.68 5.19 -2.78
N ARG A 124 8.12 5.42 -1.53
CA ARG A 124 9.11 6.47 -1.22
C ARG A 124 10.44 6.23 -1.94
N MET A 125 10.94 5.00 -1.94
CA MET A 125 12.14 4.63 -2.69
C MET A 125 11.95 4.87 -4.19
N ARG A 126 10.83 4.40 -4.76
CA ARG A 126 10.52 4.61 -6.18
C ARG A 126 10.47 6.10 -6.52
N TYR A 127 9.78 6.89 -5.70
CA TYR A 127 9.66 8.34 -5.85
C TYR A 127 11.04 9.02 -5.86
N LEU A 128 11.91 8.73 -4.90
CA LEU A 128 13.25 9.32 -4.83
C LEU A 128 14.11 8.96 -6.04
N ALA A 129 13.99 7.72 -6.55
CA ALA A 129 14.68 7.31 -7.76
C ALA A 129 14.16 8.05 -9.00
N THR A 130 12.85 8.22 -9.15
CA THR A 130 12.23 9.03 -10.21
C THR A 130 12.65 10.49 -10.12
N LEU A 131 12.73 11.05 -8.91
CA LEU A 131 13.19 12.42 -8.69
C LEU A 131 14.62 12.61 -9.20
N ILE A 132 15.53 11.69 -8.85
CA ILE A 132 16.93 11.71 -9.30
C ILE A 132 17.05 11.56 -10.83
N GLU A 133 16.26 10.66 -11.43
CA GLU A 133 16.28 10.45 -12.88
C GLU A 133 15.88 11.72 -13.66
N ASN A 134 15.01 12.55 -13.08
CA ASN A 134 14.55 13.80 -13.68
C ASN A 134 15.52 14.99 -13.50
N VAL A 135 16.62 14.83 -12.73
CA VAL A 135 17.58 15.92 -12.52
C VAL A 135 18.44 16.13 -13.78
N THR A 136 18.58 17.39 -14.20
CA THR A 136 19.34 17.76 -15.40
C THR A 136 20.85 17.56 -15.26
N ASP A 137 21.40 17.85 -14.07
CA ASP A 137 22.80 17.58 -13.74
C ASP A 137 22.92 16.35 -12.80
N PRO A 138 23.28 15.17 -13.32
CA PRO A 138 23.41 13.95 -12.52
C PRO A 138 24.60 14.00 -11.55
N GLN A 139 25.50 14.98 -11.63
CA GLN A 139 26.62 15.15 -10.70
C GLN A 139 26.29 16.06 -9.52
N SER A 140 25.12 16.74 -9.52
CA SER A 140 24.71 17.58 -8.40
C SER A 140 24.68 16.78 -7.10
N GLU A 141 25.35 17.29 -6.07
CA GLU A 141 25.31 16.72 -4.73
C GLU A 141 24.03 17.08 -3.97
N ILE A 142 23.26 18.05 -4.47
CA ILE A 142 22.04 18.57 -3.86
C ILE A 142 20.84 18.34 -4.79
N ILE A 143 19.75 17.84 -4.23
CA ILE A 143 18.49 17.63 -4.96
C ILE A 143 17.35 18.29 -4.20
N SER A 144 16.55 19.07 -4.92
CA SER A 144 15.31 19.63 -4.41
C SER A 144 14.18 18.59 -4.49
N SER A 145 13.42 18.43 -3.41
CA SER A 145 12.31 17.47 -3.34
C SER A 145 10.98 18.17 -3.04
N PRO A 146 10.01 18.11 -3.97
CA PRO A 146 8.69 18.75 -3.77
C PRO A 146 7.85 18.08 -2.69
N CYS A 147 8.03 16.77 -2.45
CA CYS A 147 7.25 16.03 -1.47
C CYS A 147 7.77 16.13 -0.03
N HIS A 148 8.93 16.77 0.17
CA HIS A 148 9.43 17.04 1.52
C HIS A 148 9.17 18.50 1.88
N LEU A 149 8.91 18.74 3.16
CA LEU A 149 8.60 20.05 3.71
C LEU A 149 9.72 21.06 3.45
N ARG A 150 9.36 22.34 3.35
CA ARG A 150 10.33 23.38 3.00
C ARG A 150 11.46 23.43 4.02
N GLY A 151 12.70 23.31 3.55
CA GLY A 151 13.89 23.34 4.40
C GLY A 151 14.13 22.07 5.22
N TYR A 152 13.33 21.00 5.04
CA TYR A 152 13.69 19.69 5.57
C TYR A 152 14.87 19.13 4.80
N GLU A 153 15.90 18.66 5.51
CA GLU A 153 17.12 18.16 4.88
C GLU A 153 17.46 16.75 5.37
N PHE A 154 17.89 15.88 4.46
CA PHE A 154 18.44 14.58 4.82
C PHE A 154 19.46 14.08 3.80
N ASN A 155 20.33 13.18 4.26
CA ASN A 155 21.32 12.53 3.40
C ASN A 155 20.78 11.21 2.86
N LEU A 156 20.81 11.05 1.54
CA LEU A 156 20.39 9.86 0.82
C LEU A 156 21.61 9.09 0.33
N THR A 157 21.69 7.80 0.67
CA THR A 157 22.71 6.89 0.10
C THR A 157 22.19 6.32 -1.20
N THR A 158 22.82 6.68 -2.32
CA THR A 158 22.31 6.33 -3.66
C THR A 158 22.41 4.83 -3.94
N GLU A 159 23.45 4.17 -3.44
CA GLU A 159 23.62 2.72 -3.59
C GLU A 159 22.44 1.95 -2.96
N LYS A 160 22.07 2.26 -1.71
CA LYS A 160 20.94 1.62 -1.04
C LYS A 160 19.62 1.84 -1.78
N LEU A 161 19.42 3.04 -2.31
CA LEU A 161 18.21 3.38 -3.08
C LEU A 161 18.07 2.51 -4.34
N PHE A 162 19.12 2.46 -5.16
CA PHE A 162 19.07 1.73 -6.42
C PHE A 162 19.20 0.20 -6.25
N LEU A 163 19.67 -0.29 -5.11
CA LEU A 163 19.60 -1.72 -4.73
C LEU A 163 18.18 -2.16 -4.31
N HIS A 164 17.26 -1.23 -4.04
CA HIS A 164 15.92 -1.59 -3.60
C HIS A 164 15.15 -2.31 -4.71
N SER A 165 14.52 -3.44 -4.39
CA SER A 165 13.86 -4.30 -5.40
C SER A 165 12.75 -3.58 -6.18
N CYS A 166 12.12 -2.57 -5.59
CA CYS A 166 11.11 -1.77 -6.29
C CYS A 166 11.69 -0.66 -7.17
N VAL A 167 13.01 -0.50 -7.30
CA VAL A 167 13.67 0.56 -8.10
C VAL A 167 14.33 -0.04 -9.35
N ASP A 168 15.39 -0.83 -9.16
CA ASP A 168 16.12 -1.48 -10.23
C ASP A 168 16.19 -3.01 -10.02
N SER A 169 15.15 -3.72 -10.45
CA SER A 169 15.14 -5.19 -10.43
C SER A 169 14.13 -5.77 -11.42
N GLN A 170 14.11 -7.09 -11.53
CA GLN A 170 13.06 -7.80 -12.28
C GLN A 170 11.67 -7.55 -11.70
N LEU A 171 11.53 -7.42 -10.37
CA LEU A 171 10.27 -7.09 -9.74
C LEU A 171 9.78 -5.70 -10.20
N ALA A 172 10.67 -4.70 -10.21
CA ALA A 172 10.35 -3.37 -10.73
C ALA A 172 9.91 -3.41 -12.20
N MET A 173 10.60 -4.18 -13.04
CA MET A 173 10.23 -4.37 -14.44
C MET A 173 8.83 -4.97 -14.59
N ILE A 174 8.48 -5.99 -13.79
CA ILE A 174 7.16 -6.63 -13.85
C ILE A 174 6.07 -5.67 -13.34
N THR A 175 6.29 -5.01 -12.20
CA THR A 175 5.26 -4.17 -11.57
C THR A 175 4.98 -2.87 -12.33
N PHE A 176 6.02 -2.20 -12.82
CA PHE A 176 5.93 -0.86 -13.41
C PHE A 176 6.16 -0.84 -14.92
N LYS A 177 6.44 -2.00 -15.55
CA LYS A 177 6.90 -2.11 -16.95
C LYS A 177 8.22 -1.37 -17.23
N ARG A 178 8.95 -0.97 -16.18
CA ARG A 178 10.26 -0.30 -16.26
C ARG A 178 11.07 -0.42 -14.97
N SER A 179 12.39 -0.35 -15.10
CA SER A 179 13.36 -0.18 -14.01
C SER A 179 13.95 1.23 -14.07
N ILE A 180 14.38 1.76 -12.93
CA ILE A 180 15.03 3.07 -12.87
C ILE A 180 16.51 2.82 -12.58
N LYS A 181 17.34 2.96 -13.61
CA LYS A 181 18.78 2.70 -13.51
C LYS A 181 19.49 3.85 -12.81
N LYS A 182 20.52 3.54 -12.02
CA LYS A 182 21.39 4.56 -11.42
C LYS A 182 22.08 5.38 -12.52
N PRO A 183 21.93 6.72 -12.56
CA PRO A 183 22.65 7.58 -13.49
C PRO A 183 24.18 7.45 -13.34
N LYS A 184 24.90 7.51 -14.46
CA LYS A 184 26.37 7.53 -14.45
C LYS A 184 26.86 8.82 -13.79
N GLY A 185 27.87 8.71 -12.94
CA GLY A 185 28.45 9.87 -12.23
C GLY A 185 27.65 10.32 -10.99
N LEU A 186 26.54 9.67 -10.66
CA LEU A 186 25.74 10.03 -9.49
C LEU A 186 26.56 9.87 -8.19
N PRO A 187 26.67 10.92 -7.34
CA PRO A 187 27.35 10.87 -6.06
C PRO A 187 26.89 9.70 -5.18
N LYS A 188 27.79 9.20 -4.31
CA LYS A 188 27.44 8.14 -3.34
C LYS A 188 26.43 8.61 -2.31
N ARG A 189 26.50 9.89 -1.94
CA ARG A 189 25.59 10.56 -1.02
C ARG A 189 25.04 11.82 -1.68
N LEU A 190 23.74 12.03 -1.52
CA LEU A 190 23.03 13.21 -2.00
C LEU A 190 22.37 13.89 -0.81
N LYS A 191 22.49 15.22 -0.73
CA LYS A 191 21.71 16.03 0.19
C LYS A 191 20.37 16.34 -0.46
N VAL A 192 19.28 15.83 0.11
CA VAL A 192 17.92 16.15 -0.34
C VAL A 192 17.39 17.30 0.50
N ILE A 193 16.87 18.33 -0.15
CA ILE A 193 16.28 19.51 0.50
C ILE A 193 14.82 19.63 0.04
N GLY A 194 13.88 19.70 0.97
CA GLY A 194 12.47 19.85 0.67
C GLY A 194 12.12 21.26 0.19
N SER A 195 11.31 21.37 -0.87
CA SER A 195 10.77 22.64 -1.35
C SER A 195 9.34 22.92 -0.89
N GLY A 196 8.61 21.88 -0.46
CA GLY A 196 7.22 21.98 -0.02
C GLY A 196 6.25 22.39 -1.13
N ASP A 197 6.27 21.66 -2.25
CA ASP A 197 5.44 21.92 -3.43
C ASP A 197 4.43 20.77 -3.63
N PRO A 198 3.18 20.91 -3.13
CA PRO A 198 2.21 19.82 -3.19
C PRO A 198 1.73 19.53 -4.61
N GLU A 199 1.65 20.53 -5.49
CA GLU A 199 1.25 20.34 -6.88
C GLU A 199 2.27 19.47 -7.63
N GLU A 200 3.55 19.82 -7.56
CA GLU A 200 4.62 19.07 -8.20
C GLU A 200 4.83 17.70 -7.54
N CYS A 201 4.69 17.62 -6.21
CA CYS A 201 4.73 16.35 -5.51
C CYS A 201 3.65 15.39 -6.03
N ARG A 202 2.41 15.86 -6.14
CA ARG A 202 1.29 15.06 -6.63
C ARG A 202 1.52 14.61 -8.07
N ARG A 203 2.06 15.49 -8.94
CA ARG A 203 2.41 15.14 -10.33
C ARG A 203 3.44 14.01 -10.37
N LEU A 204 4.52 14.09 -9.58
CA LEU A 204 5.54 13.06 -9.51
C LEU A 204 4.99 11.75 -8.93
N VAL A 205 4.21 11.80 -7.85
CA VAL A 205 3.59 10.60 -7.27
C VAL A 205 2.59 9.96 -8.25
N SER A 206 1.76 10.75 -8.93
CA SER A 206 0.83 10.25 -9.96
C SER A 206 1.56 9.57 -11.12
N SER A 207 2.78 10.00 -11.46
CA SER A 207 3.59 9.35 -12.51
C SER A 207 4.03 7.91 -12.17
N LEU A 208 3.91 7.49 -10.91
CA LEU A 208 4.21 6.12 -10.48
C LEU A 208 3.09 5.12 -10.79
N PHE A 209 1.94 5.61 -11.26
CA PHE A 209 0.76 4.80 -11.55
C PHE A 209 0.43 4.87 -13.06
N ASP A 210 0.07 3.73 -13.64
CA ASP A 210 -0.48 3.65 -15.00
C ASP A 210 -2.02 3.56 -14.89
N PHE A 211 -2.70 4.68 -15.16
CA PHE A 211 -4.17 4.73 -15.22
C PHE A 211 -4.74 4.50 -16.63
N THR A 212 -3.89 4.25 -17.62
CA THR A 212 -4.29 4.18 -19.04
C THR A 212 -4.49 2.75 -19.53
N THR A 213 -3.70 1.80 -19.01
CA THR A 213 -3.83 0.38 -19.39
C THR A 213 -4.99 -0.26 -18.61
N CYS A 214 -6.01 -0.75 -19.32
CA CYS A 214 -7.03 -1.64 -18.74
C CYS A 214 -7.65 -2.54 -19.82
N GLU A 215 -7.54 -3.86 -19.63
CA GLU A 215 -8.13 -4.87 -20.52
C GLU A 215 -9.48 -5.41 -19.98
N TYR A 216 -9.94 -4.87 -18.87
CA TYR A 216 -11.16 -5.28 -18.17
C TYR A 216 -12.24 -4.21 -18.26
N SER A 217 -13.45 -4.56 -17.81
CA SER A 217 -14.56 -3.62 -17.63
C SER A 217 -14.20 -2.44 -16.73
N SER A 218 -13.35 -2.66 -15.72
CA SER A 218 -12.83 -1.63 -14.84
C SER A 218 -11.50 -2.06 -14.20
N CYS A 219 -10.59 -1.11 -14.03
CA CYS A 219 -9.32 -1.31 -13.36
C CYS A 219 -9.10 -0.25 -12.29
N SER A 220 -8.23 -0.58 -11.34
CA SER A 220 -7.65 0.37 -10.40
C SER A 220 -6.53 1.15 -11.09
N PHE A 221 -5.34 0.54 -11.19
CA PHE A 221 -4.19 1.02 -11.93
C PHE A 221 -3.33 -0.17 -12.38
N ASN A 222 -2.36 0.08 -13.27
CA ASN A 222 -1.46 -0.90 -13.87
C ASN A 222 -2.17 -2.11 -14.52
N GLY A 223 -3.36 -1.89 -15.10
CA GLY A 223 -4.15 -2.98 -15.70
C GLY A 223 -4.71 -4.00 -14.70
N VAL A 224 -4.74 -3.66 -13.41
CA VAL A 224 -5.27 -4.54 -12.36
C VAL A 224 -6.78 -4.35 -12.27
N TYR A 225 -7.52 -5.42 -12.57
CA TYR A 225 -8.98 -5.45 -12.43
C TYR A 225 -9.40 -5.02 -11.04
N GLN A 226 -10.44 -4.19 -10.97
CA GLN A 226 -11.08 -3.82 -9.71
C GLN A 226 -12.57 -3.57 -9.96
N PRO A 227 -13.49 -4.32 -9.32
CA PRO A 227 -14.91 -4.08 -9.45
C PRO A 227 -15.31 -2.76 -8.79
N PRO A 228 -16.50 -2.21 -9.11
CA PRO A 228 -17.02 -1.01 -8.47
C PRO A 228 -16.97 -1.11 -6.93
N ILE A 229 -16.31 -0.14 -6.32
CA ILE A 229 -16.18 -0.04 -4.85
C ILE A 229 -17.56 0.25 -4.26
N ARG A 230 -17.88 -0.41 -3.13
CA ARG A 230 -19.15 -0.22 -2.42
C ARG A 230 -18.98 -0.36 -0.91
N GLY A 231 -19.88 0.25 -0.16
CA GLY A 231 -19.92 0.15 1.30
C GLY A 231 -18.85 0.99 1.99
N ASN A 232 -18.76 0.80 3.31
CA ASN A 232 -17.77 1.50 4.15
C ASN A 232 -16.46 0.72 4.21
N PHE A 233 -15.36 1.40 4.44
CA PHE A 233 -14.02 0.80 4.56
C PHE A 233 -13.35 1.23 5.85
N TYR A 234 -12.59 0.32 6.46
CA TYR A 234 -11.57 0.68 7.43
C TYR A 234 -10.22 0.77 6.72
N ALA A 235 -9.55 1.91 6.88
CA ALA A 235 -8.17 2.09 6.46
C ALA A 235 -7.28 2.13 7.70
N PHE A 236 -6.27 1.27 7.76
CA PHE A 236 -5.41 1.09 8.93
C PHE A 236 -3.94 1.00 8.55
N ALA A 237 -3.09 0.67 9.52
CA ALA A 237 -1.64 0.72 9.40
C ALA A 237 -1.18 2.13 8.96
N ALA A 238 -0.33 2.24 7.93
CA ALA A 238 0.23 3.54 7.56
C ALA A 238 -0.82 4.54 7.06
N PHE A 239 -2.01 4.12 6.61
CA PHE A 239 -3.11 5.05 6.33
C PHE A 239 -3.48 5.85 7.59
N GLN A 240 -3.67 5.16 8.73
CA GLN A 240 -4.02 5.81 9.98
C GLN A 240 -2.87 6.70 10.49
N HIS A 241 -1.64 6.17 10.48
CA HIS A 241 -0.48 6.92 10.96
C HIS A 241 -0.28 8.21 10.17
N GLN A 242 -0.33 8.16 8.84
CA GLN A 242 -0.17 9.34 7.99
C GLN A 242 -1.26 10.38 8.23
N MET A 243 -2.52 9.94 8.37
CA MET A 243 -3.64 10.85 8.64
C MET A 243 -3.55 11.48 10.03
N SER A 244 -2.95 10.82 11.03
CA SER A 244 -2.79 11.39 12.37
C SER A 244 -1.78 12.54 12.46
N PHE A 245 -0.84 12.66 11.52
CA PHE A 245 0.12 13.78 11.47
C PHE A 245 -0.48 15.06 10.88
N ILE A 246 -1.58 14.95 10.15
CA ILE A 246 -2.25 16.10 9.56
C ILE A 246 -3.25 16.62 10.60
N GLU A 247 -3.02 17.83 11.10
CA GLU A 247 -3.93 18.51 12.03
C GLU A 247 -5.22 18.93 11.31
N PHE A 248 -6.11 17.96 11.04
CA PHE A 248 -7.43 18.27 10.52
C PHE A 248 -8.19 19.12 11.54
N GLN A 249 -8.72 20.28 11.14
CA GLN A 249 -9.52 21.16 12.01
C GLN A 249 -10.73 20.45 12.64
N PHE A 250 -11.20 19.36 12.03
CA PHE A 250 -12.27 18.49 12.55
C PHE A 250 -11.87 17.02 12.39
N PRO A 251 -11.06 16.46 13.32
CA PRO A 251 -10.67 15.06 13.23
C PRO A 251 -11.90 14.16 13.42
N GLY A 252 -12.10 13.21 12.51
CA GLY A 252 -13.04 12.10 12.71
C GLY A 252 -14.49 12.27 12.20
N ILE A 253 -14.85 13.31 11.44
CA ILE A 253 -16.19 13.38 10.83
C ILE A 253 -16.13 13.81 9.35
N ASN A 254 -16.56 12.90 8.46
CA ASN A 254 -16.98 13.14 7.08
C ASN A 254 -16.12 14.13 6.26
N LEU A 255 -14.79 14.02 6.36
CA LEU A 255 -13.89 14.78 5.51
C LEU A 255 -14.12 14.39 4.05
N THR A 256 -14.44 15.38 3.23
CA THR A 256 -14.48 15.19 1.78
C THR A 256 -13.07 15.10 1.21
N ARG A 257 -12.91 14.46 0.06
CA ARG A 257 -11.62 14.40 -0.65
C ARG A 257 -11.00 15.79 -0.85
N SER A 258 -11.82 16.82 -1.12
CA SER A 258 -11.35 18.20 -1.30
C SER A 258 -10.81 18.80 0.01
N GLN A 259 -11.52 18.60 1.12
CA GLN A 259 -11.04 19.05 2.44
C GLN A 259 -9.76 18.34 2.86
N THR A 260 -9.68 17.02 2.65
CA THR A 260 -8.45 16.25 2.92
C THR A 260 -7.29 16.75 2.06
N GLN A 261 -7.50 16.94 0.76
CA GLN A 261 -6.48 17.46 -0.14
C GLN A 261 -6.01 18.86 0.29
N LYS A 262 -6.93 19.75 0.66
CA LYS A 262 -6.59 21.09 1.14
C LYS A 262 -5.69 21.03 2.39
N ALA A 263 -6.05 20.22 3.37
CA ALA A 263 -5.26 20.08 4.60
C ALA A 263 -3.87 19.46 4.34
N VAL A 264 -3.78 18.45 3.46
CA VAL A 264 -2.49 17.88 3.02
C VAL A 264 -1.64 18.94 2.33
N ASP A 265 -2.22 19.72 1.42
CA ASP A 265 -1.50 20.74 0.66
C ASP A 265 -1.03 21.89 1.56
N GLU A 266 -1.81 22.27 2.57
CA GLU A 266 -1.41 23.23 3.59
C GLU A 266 -0.22 22.70 4.41
N TYR A 267 -0.30 21.45 4.88
CA TYR A 267 0.80 20.80 5.60
C TYR A 267 2.07 20.72 4.75
N CYS A 268 1.96 20.28 3.49
CA CYS A 268 3.10 20.17 2.57
C CYS A 268 3.82 21.50 2.31
N ARG A 269 3.14 22.64 2.42
CA ARG A 269 3.73 23.98 2.22
C ARG A 269 4.39 24.55 3.48
N MET A 270 4.24 23.91 4.65
CA MET A 270 4.85 24.37 5.89
C MET A 270 6.37 24.34 5.81
N ASN A 271 7.02 25.23 6.55
CA ASN A 271 8.45 25.12 6.81
C ASN A 271 8.68 24.00 7.83
N TRP A 272 9.75 23.24 7.63
CA TRP A 272 10.12 22.16 8.55
C TRP A 272 10.26 22.64 10.01
N GLN A 273 10.74 23.88 10.21
CA GLN A 273 10.89 24.48 11.54
C GLN A 273 9.56 24.79 12.25
N GLU A 274 8.45 24.87 11.51
CA GLU A 274 7.12 25.17 12.03
C GLU A 274 6.37 23.89 12.44
N VAL A 275 6.85 22.72 12.00
CA VAL A 275 6.21 21.44 12.31
C VAL A 275 6.48 21.09 13.77
N ARG A 276 5.40 20.94 14.52
CA ARG A 276 5.44 20.37 15.87
C ARG A 276 5.44 18.85 15.74
N LEU A 277 6.55 18.23 16.11
CA LEU A 277 6.59 16.77 16.22
C LEU A 277 5.72 16.35 17.43
N PRO A 278 4.83 15.35 17.27
CA PRO A 278 4.06 14.81 18.38
C PRO A 278 4.95 14.13 19.43
#